data_AF-A0A538TUN0-F1
#
_entry.id   AF-A0A538TUN0-F1
#
_cell.length_a   1.000
_cell.length_b   1.000
_cell.length_c   1.000
_cell.angle_alpha   90.00
_cell.angle_beta   90.00
_cell.angle_gamma   90.00
#
_symmetry.space_group_name_H-M   'P 1'
#
loop_
_entity.id
_entity.type
_entity.pdbx_description
1 polymer ?
#
loop_
_entity_poly.entity_id
_entity_poly.type
_entity_poly.pdbx_seq_one_letter_code
_entity_poly.pdbx_strand_id
1 'polypeptide(L)'
;MNRPSTALAPRTAAIPAAAFLFLVTLALVLLASPAPVGAGPGSATGSADVRMVRLLSDIPDSMRARPERVHDLRVRLVHGNVLVFRKGGEFAALLPIDQIPGSPDSLRYFYYVEKPSLFWIFAGARTKGIRTVAAGDSMQFNSFRLLWGHEGEGLGWIYFPDVRENQHLRFSVVSGKSVDEVDPKYTKYWVELGAESEAGF
;
A
#
# COMPACT_ATOMS: atom_id res chain seq x y z
N MET A 1 63.83 37.83 35.07
CA MET A 1 63.07 39.10 35.01
C MET A 1 62.62 39.28 33.56
N ASN A 2 61.34 39.03 33.25
CA ASN A 2 60.60 39.55 32.09
C ASN A 2 59.12 39.09 32.19
N ARG A 3 58.21 40.04 32.01
CA ARG A 3 56.75 39.96 32.26
C ARG A 3 56.01 39.12 31.20
N PRO A 4 54.92 38.42 31.55
CA PRO A 4 53.94 37.97 30.56
C PRO A 4 52.95 39.10 30.21
N SER A 5 52.73 39.27 28.91
CA SER A 5 51.73 40.17 28.33
C SER A 5 50.34 39.55 28.43
N THR A 6 49.37 40.30 28.93
CA THR A 6 47.98 39.89 29.14
C THR A 6 47.17 40.21 27.87
N ALA A 7 46.68 39.18 27.17
CA ALA A 7 45.67 39.35 26.14
C ALA A 7 44.27 39.16 26.75
N LEU A 8 43.43 40.21 26.68
CA LEU A 8 42.02 40.19 27.08
C LEU A 8 41.23 39.25 26.15
N ALA A 9 40.53 38.28 26.73
CA ALA A 9 39.47 37.54 26.03
C ALA A 9 38.17 38.38 25.98
N PRO A 10 37.39 38.32 24.87
CA PRO A 10 36.12 39.01 24.78
C PRO A 10 35.08 38.39 25.73
N ARG A 11 34.46 39.23 26.55
CA ARG A 11 33.29 38.89 27.36
C ARG A 11 32.11 38.60 26.43
N THR A 12 31.78 37.33 26.23
CA THR A 12 30.46 36.92 25.74
C THR A 12 29.42 37.34 26.77
N ALA A 13 28.59 38.31 26.41
CA ALA A 13 27.43 38.69 27.22
C ALA A 13 26.47 37.50 27.26
N ALA A 14 26.45 36.79 28.39
CA ALA A 14 25.50 35.74 28.65
C ALA A 14 24.10 36.35 28.75
N ILE A 15 23.21 35.96 27.84
CA ILE A 15 21.79 36.31 27.92
C ILE A 15 21.26 35.69 29.23
N PRO A 16 20.71 36.47 30.16
CA PRO A 16 20.22 35.93 31.43
C PRO A 16 19.09 34.94 31.15
N ALA A 17 19.16 33.74 31.75
CA ALA A 17 18.22 32.64 31.53
C ALA A 17 16.73 33.02 31.69
N ALA A 18 16.45 34.08 32.47
CA ALA A 18 15.12 34.65 32.62
C ALA A 18 14.54 35.26 31.33
N ALA A 19 15.38 35.85 30.47
CA ALA A 19 14.94 36.42 29.19
C ALA A 19 14.62 35.34 28.15
N PHE A 20 15.29 34.18 28.23
CA PHE A 20 15.03 33.04 27.35
C PHE A 20 13.72 32.33 27.71
N LEU A 21 13.43 32.18 29.01
CA LEU A 21 12.19 31.57 29.49
C LEU A 21 10.95 32.38 29.14
N PHE A 22 11.03 33.72 29.15
CA PHE A 22 9.92 34.60 28.79
C PHE A 22 9.56 34.53 27.29
N LEU A 23 10.58 34.36 26.42
CA LEU A 23 10.37 34.18 24.98
C LEU A 23 9.75 32.83 24.63
N VAL A 24 10.12 31.76 25.34
CA VAL A 24 9.52 30.43 25.13
C VAL A 24 8.08 30.37 25.61
N THR A 25 7.74 31.04 26.71
CA THR A 25 6.33 31.10 27.19
C THR A 25 5.45 31.97 26.29
N LEU A 26 5.95 33.08 25.75
CA LEU A 26 5.19 33.89 24.80
C LEU A 26 4.93 33.14 23.48
N ALA A 27 5.89 32.34 23.01
CA ALA A 27 5.73 31.50 21.82
C ALA A 27 4.69 30.39 22.02
N LEU A 28 4.61 29.78 23.22
CA LEU A 28 3.60 28.76 23.51
C LEU A 28 2.17 29.34 23.62
N VAL A 29 2.01 30.57 24.10
CA VAL A 29 0.68 31.20 24.25
C VAL A 29 0.12 31.65 22.90
N LEU A 30 0.97 32.05 21.95
CA LEU A 30 0.54 32.42 20.58
C LEU A 30 0.24 31.21 19.69
N LEU A 31 0.73 30.01 20.04
CA LEU A 31 0.41 28.75 19.35
C LEU A 31 -0.85 28.06 19.89
N ALA A 32 -1.45 28.58 20.96
CA ALA A 32 -2.62 28.01 21.63
C ALA A 32 -3.95 28.74 21.30
N SER A 33 -4.07 29.36 20.13
CA SER A 33 -5.38 29.81 19.64
C SER A 33 -6.16 28.66 19.02
N PRO A 34 -7.36 28.32 19.53
CA PRO A 34 -8.25 27.39 18.84
C PRO A 34 -8.74 28.08 17.56
N ALA A 35 -8.34 27.55 16.41
CA ALA A 35 -8.93 27.96 15.14
C ALA A 35 -10.44 27.64 15.17
N PRO A 36 -11.31 28.56 14.69
CA PRO A 36 -12.73 28.34 14.66
C PRO A 36 -13.07 27.12 13.79
N VAL A 37 -13.89 26.23 14.36
CA VAL A 37 -14.51 25.11 13.68
C VAL A 37 -15.43 25.67 12.60
N GLY A 38 -14.90 25.80 11.39
CA GLY A 38 -15.68 26.04 10.18
C GLY A 38 -16.41 24.76 9.80
N ALA A 39 -17.67 24.66 10.21
CA ALA A 39 -18.61 23.69 9.64
C ALA A 39 -18.91 24.09 8.18
N GLY A 40 -18.30 23.38 7.24
CA GLY A 40 -18.74 23.33 5.85
C GLY A 40 -19.06 21.88 5.50
N PRO A 41 -20.30 21.53 5.11
CA PRO A 41 -20.64 20.17 4.69
C PRO A 41 -20.13 19.97 3.26
N GLY A 42 -18.84 19.67 3.15
CA GLY A 42 -18.24 19.09 1.96
C GLY A 42 -17.94 17.63 2.25
N SER A 43 -18.99 16.81 2.38
CA SER A 43 -18.86 15.36 2.35
C SER A 43 -18.09 15.01 1.08
N ALA A 44 -16.81 14.69 1.21
CA ALA A 44 -16.06 13.98 0.18
C ALA A 44 -16.52 12.51 0.15
N THR A 45 -17.82 12.30 0.00
CA THR A 45 -18.40 11.10 -0.60
C THR A 45 -18.12 11.22 -2.10
N GLY A 46 -16.88 10.91 -2.49
CA GLY A 46 -16.39 11.20 -3.83
C GLY A 46 -15.44 10.13 -4.34
N SER A 47 -15.98 9.20 -5.14
CA SER A 47 -15.28 8.49 -6.21
C SER A 47 -14.35 7.30 -5.88
N ALA A 48 -14.30 6.76 -4.66
CA ALA A 48 -13.62 5.48 -4.43
C ALA A 48 -14.44 4.30 -4.99
N ASP A 49 -15.74 4.24 -4.68
CA ASP A 49 -16.60 3.10 -5.05
C ASP A 49 -16.77 2.94 -6.56
N VAL A 50 -16.98 4.03 -7.31
CA VAL A 50 -17.19 3.95 -8.77
C VAL A 50 -15.92 3.50 -9.51
N ARG A 51 -14.73 3.85 -9.01
CA ARG A 51 -13.46 3.40 -9.60
C ARG A 51 -13.19 1.94 -9.28
N MET A 52 -13.42 1.51 -8.04
CA MET A 52 -13.22 0.11 -7.66
C MET A 52 -14.20 -0.82 -8.38
N VAL A 53 -15.47 -0.43 -8.52
CA VAL A 53 -16.48 -1.18 -9.30
C VAL A 53 -16.11 -1.28 -10.78
N ARG A 54 -15.46 -0.27 -11.37
CA ARG A 54 -14.95 -0.37 -12.76
C ARG A 54 -13.72 -1.25 -12.91
N LEU A 55 -13.03 -1.53 -11.81
CA LEU A 55 -11.88 -2.43 -11.78
C LEU A 55 -12.31 -3.86 -11.48
N LEU A 56 -13.41 -4.06 -10.75
CA LEU A 56 -13.99 -5.38 -10.51
C LEU A 56 -14.88 -5.77 -11.68
N SER A 57 -14.85 -7.04 -12.05
CA SER A 57 -15.76 -7.61 -13.04
C SER A 57 -15.96 -9.08 -12.76
N ASP A 58 -17.05 -9.63 -13.26
CA ASP A 58 -17.30 -11.06 -13.20
C ASP A 58 -16.29 -11.81 -14.07
N ILE A 59 -16.03 -13.06 -13.70
CA ILE A 59 -15.22 -13.97 -14.50
C ILE A 59 -15.97 -14.40 -15.78
N PRO A 60 -15.28 -14.46 -16.94
CA PRO A 60 -15.88 -14.97 -18.17
C PRO A 60 -16.05 -16.50 -18.12
N ASP A 61 -16.99 -17.03 -18.89
CA ASP A 61 -17.29 -18.48 -18.91
C ASP A 61 -16.09 -19.33 -19.34
N SER A 62 -15.19 -18.80 -20.17
CA SER A 62 -13.94 -19.46 -20.55
C SER A 62 -13.00 -19.72 -19.37
N MET A 63 -13.00 -18.83 -18.37
CA MET A 63 -12.24 -19.01 -17.13
C MET A 63 -12.98 -19.93 -16.16
N ARG A 64 -14.32 -19.87 -16.10
CA ARG A 64 -15.14 -20.82 -15.31
C ARG A 64 -14.98 -22.27 -15.77
N ALA A 65 -14.74 -22.48 -17.06
CA ALA A 65 -14.54 -23.79 -17.65
C ALA A 65 -13.13 -24.38 -17.40
N ARG A 66 -12.20 -23.63 -16.81
CA ARG A 66 -10.87 -24.14 -16.50
C ARG A 66 -10.93 -25.19 -15.37
N PRO A 67 -10.01 -26.17 -15.34
CA PRO A 67 -9.91 -27.12 -14.22
C PRO A 67 -9.58 -26.45 -12.88
N GLU A 68 -8.82 -25.36 -12.91
CA GLU A 68 -8.54 -24.56 -11.71
C GLU A 68 -9.70 -23.59 -11.47
N ARG A 69 -10.43 -23.82 -10.37
CA ARG A 69 -11.54 -22.95 -9.95
C ARG A 69 -11.01 -21.59 -9.51
N VAL A 70 -11.75 -20.54 -9.81
CA VAL A 70 -11.47 -19.16 -9.43
C VAL A 70 -12.69 -18.55 -8.74
N HIS A 71 -12.47 -17.55 -7.89
CA HIS A 71 -13.55 -16.73 -7.36
C HIS A 71 -14.30 -16.01 -8.49
N ASP A 72 -15.56 -15.68 -8.23
CA ASP A 72 -16.51 -15.07 -9.17
C ASP A 72 -16.08 -13.69 -9.69
N LEU A 73 -15.15 -13.03 -8.99
CA LEU A 73 -14.61 -11.72 -9.31
C LEU A 73 -13.17 -11.75 -9.85
N ARG A 74 -12.89 -10.80 -10.74
CA ARG A 74 -11.54 -10.47 -11.25
C ARG A 74 -11.27 -8.98 -11.17
N VAL A 75 -10.00 -8.60 -11.09
CA VAL A 75 -9.56 -7.20 -11.02
C VAL A 75 -8.85 -6.79 -12.30
N ARG A 76 -9.32 -5.72 -12.93
CA ARG A 76 -8.71 -5.10 -14.09
C ARG A 76 -7.42 -4.41 -13.68
N LEU A 77 -6.39 -4.67 -14.46
CA LEU A 77 -5.10 -4.03 -14.35
C LEU A 77 -5.14 -2.67 -15.05
N VAL A 78 -4.83 -1.62 -14.30
CA VAL A 78 -4.74 -0.24 -14.81
C VAL A 78 -3.43 0.35 -14.31
N HIS A 79 -2.70 1.01 -15.20
CA HIS A 79 -1.42 1.62 -14.87
C HIS A 79 -1.57 2.64 -13.71
N GLY A 80 -0.63 2.62 -12.76
CA GLY A 80 -0.67 3.45 -11.55
C GLY A 80 -1.61 2.96 -10.45
N ASN A 81 -2.22 1.78 -10.61
CA ASN A 81 -2.92 1.10 -9.52
C ASN A 81 -2.00 0.08 -8.85
N VAL A 82 -1.95 0.14 -7.52
CA VAL A 82 -1.31 -0.85 -6.66
C VAL A 82 -2.40 -1.72 -6.06
N LEU A 83 -2.26 -3.02 -6.23
CA LEU A 83 -3.09 -4.00 -5.54
C LEU A 83 -2.47 -4.24 -4.17
N VAL A 84 -3.26 -4.07 -3.12
CA VAL A 84 -2.85 -4.36 -1.75
C VAL A 84 -3.63 -5.55 -1.22
N PHE A 85 -2.96 -6.36 -0.43
CA PHE A 85 -3.48 -7.60 0.09
C PHE A 85 -3.26 -7.67 1.59
N ARG A 86 -4.21 -8.30 2.28
CA ARG A 86 -4.14 -8.64 3.69
C ARG A 86 -4.67 -10.05 3.88
N LYS A 87 -3.90 -10.87 4.59
CA LYS A 87 -4.35 -12.18 5.07
C LYS A 87 -3.83 -12.41 6.48
N GLY A 88 -4.73 -12.50 7.46
CA GLY A 88 -4.34 -12.54 8.87
C GLY A 88 -3.50 -11.31 9.26
N GLY A 89 -2.25 -11.56 9.69
CA GLY A 89 -1.25 -10.53 10.01
C GLY A 89 -0.25 -10.23 8.89
N GLU A 90 -0.37 -10.87 7.73
CA GLU A 90 0.49 -10.64 6.57
C GLU A 90 -0.12 -9.59 5.65
N PHE A 91 0.74 -8.72 5.12
CA PHE A 91 0.39 -7.71 4.14
C PHE A 91 1.24 -7.89 2.88
N ALA A 92 0.68 -7.56 1.73
CA ALA A 92 1.45 -7.50 0.50
C ALA A 92 0.95 -6.37 -0.40
N ALA A 93 1.80 -5.94 -1.32
CA ALA A 93 1.41 -5.07 -2.40
C ALA A 93 2.01 -5.55 -3.72
N LEU A 94 1.27 -5.35 -4.80
CA LEU A 94 1.68 -5.65 -6.16
C LEU A 94 1.42 -4.42 -7.04
N LEU A 95 2.46 -3.94 -7.70
CA LEU A 95 2.37 -2.91 -8.73
C LEU A 95 2.69 -3.55 -10.08
N PRO A 96 1.70 -3.60 -10.99
CA PRO A 96 1.94 -3.88 -12.39
C PRO A 96 2.84 -2.82 -13.02
N ILE A 97 3.90 -3.25 -13.70
CA ILE A 97 4.85 -2.34 -14.34
C ILE A 97 4.43 -2.20 -15.81
N ASP A 98 4.62 -3.27 -16.57
CA ASP A 98 4.47 -3.29 -18.00
C ASP A 98 3.82 -4.59 -18.44
N GLN A 99 2.83 -4.48 -19.33
CA GLN A 99 2.47 -5.60 -20.19
C GLN A 99 3.52 -5.68 -21.29
N ILE A 100 4.01 -6.88 -21.60
CA ILE A 100 5.07 -7.08 -22.62
C ILE A 100 4.44 -7.81 -23.81
N PRO A 101 3.97 -7.09 -24.84
CA PRO A 101 3.32 -7.70 -26.00
C PRO A 101 4.29 -8.62 -26.74
N GLY A 102 3.84 -9.81 -27.13
CA GLY A 102 4.64 -10.76 -27.92
C GLY A 102 5.74 -11.48 -27.14
N SER A 103 5.88 -11.24 -25.83
CA SER A 103 6.79 -11.99 -24.95
C SER A 103 6.07 -13.19 -24.33
N PRO A 104 6.75 -14.34 -24.11
CA PRO A 104 6.21 -15.44 -23.30
C PRO A 104 5.80 -14.95 -21.91
N ASP A 105 6.63 -14.11 -21.31
CA ASP A 105 6.35 -13.36 -20.09
C ASP A 105 5.58 -12.10 -20.45
N SER A 106 4.27 -12.10 -20.22
CA SER A 106 3.37 -11.04 -20.70
C SER A 106 3.10 -9.94 -19.68
N LEU A 107 3.50 -10.12 -18.42
CA LEU A 107 3.43 -9.10 -17.37
C LEU A 107 4.72 -9.04 -16.57
N ARG A 108 5.24 -7.84 -16.37
CA ARG A 108 6.28 -7.52 -15.37
C ARG A 108 5.63 -6.80 -14.20
N TYR A 109 5.96 -7.18 -12.96
CA TYR A 109 5.39 -6.58 -11.77
C TYR A 109 6.40 -6.43 -10.63
N PHE A 110 6.26 -5.37 -9.82
CA PHE A 110 6.90 -5.22 -8.52
C PHE A 110 5.98 -5.78 -7.45
N TYR A 111 6.56 -6.41 -6.43
CA TYR A 111 5.82 -6.81 -5.25
C TYR A 111 6.63 -6.54 -3.99
N TYR A 112 5.91 -6.40 -2.87
CA TYR A 112 6.49 -6.68 -1.56
C TYR A 112 5.54 -7.52 -0.71
N VAL A 113 6.12 -8.21 0.25
CA VAL A 113 5.43 -8.92 1.33
C VAL A 113 5.99 -8.41 2.65
N GLU A 114 5.10 -8.02 3.53
CA GLU A 114 5.41 -7.66 4.91
C GLU A 114 4.89 -8.75 5.84
N LYS A 115 5.83 -9.42 6.51
CA LYS A 115 5.52 -10.45 7.49
C LYS A 115 5.18 -9.81 8.84
N PRO A 116 4.25 -10.40 9.61
CA PRO A 116 3.94 -9.93 10.95
C PRO A 116 5.20 -9.93 11.82
N SER A 117 5.28 -8.94 12.71
CA SER A 117 6.28 -8.93 13.77
C SER A 117 6.10 -10.16 14.66
N LEU A 118 7.12 -11.01 14.75
CA LEU A 118 7.08 -12.18 15.61
C LEU A 118 7.43 -11.76 17.03
N PHE A 119 6.40 -11.51 17.84
CA PHE A 119 6.52 -10.87 19.15
C PHE A 119 7.19 -9.47 19.04
N TRP A 120 7.12 -8.64 20.07
CA TRP A 120 7.68 -7.27 20.07
C TRP A 120 9.22 -7.20 19.88
N ILE A 121 9.86 -8.35 19.63
CA ILE A 121 11.30 -8.58 19.62
C ILE A 121 11.85 -8.50 18.18
N PHE A 122 11.05 -8.86 17.17
CA PHE A 122 11.46 -8.80 15.77
C PHE A 122 10.58 -7.81 15.01
N ALA A 123 11.21 -6.74 14.53
CA ALA A 123 10.58 -5.86 13.54
C ALA A 123 10.12 -6.70 12.35
N GLY A 124 8.89 -6.47 11.89
CA GLY A 124 8.34 -7.18 10.73
C GLY A 124 9.30 -7.09 9.54
N ALA A 125 9.51 -8.21 8.85
CA ALA A 125 10.39 -8.26 7.68
C ALA A 125 9.61 -7.89 6.42
N ARG A 126 10.11 -6.90 5.67
CA ARG A 126 9.60 -6.55 4.34
C ARG A 126 10.53 -7.11 3.27
N THR A 127 10.02 -8.03 2.47
CA THR A 127 10.72 -8.59 1.31
C THR A 127 10.13 -7.99 0.05
N LYS A 128 10.96 -7.50 -0.87
CA LYS A 128 10.52 -6.93 -2.15
C LYS A 128 11.23 -7.57 -3.34
N GLY A 129 10.62 -7.52 -4.52
CA GLY A 129 11.20 -8.05 -5.73
C GLY A 129 10.47 -7.61 -7.01
N ILE A 130 11.10 -7.90 -8.14
CA ILE A 130 10.52 -7.79 -9.48
C ILE A 130 10.38 -9.21 -10.03
N ARG A 131 9.23 -9.51 -10.62
CA ARG A 131 8.99 -10.78 -11.30
C ARG A 131 8.28 -10.56 -12.64
N THR A 132 8.33 -11.59 -13.46
CA THR A 132 7.58 -11.71 -14.69
C THR A 132 6.64 -12.92 -14.60
N VAL A 133 5.55 -12.89 -15.37
CA VAL A 133 4.58 -14.00 -15.45
C VAL A 133 4.00 -14.11 -16.85
N ALA A 134 3.84 -15.34 -17.34
CA ALA A 134 3.21 -15.64 -18.62
C ALA A 134 1.68 -15.53 -18.55
N ALA A 135 1.04 -15.30 -19.70
CA ALA A 135 -0.42 -15.18 -19.74
C ALA A 135 -1.06 -16.53 -19.38
N GLY A 136 -1.95 -16.52 -18.40
CA GLY A 136 -2.62 -17.71 -17.89
C GLY A 136 -1.92 -18.39 -16.71
N ASP A 137 -0.72 -17.93 -16.34
CA ASP A 137 0.09 -18.51 -15.27
C ASP A 137 -0.15 -17.87 -13.89
N SER A 138 0.31 -18.57 -12.86
CA SER A 138 0.17 -18.15 -11.47
C SER A 138 1.27 -17.20 -11.01
N MET A 139 0.87 -16.12 -10.37
CA MET A 139 1.74 -15.24 -9.58
C MET A 139 1.71 -15.71 -8.13
N GLN A 140 2.83 -16.27 -7.65
CA GLN A 140 2.96 -16.70 -6.26
C GLN A 140 4.01 -15.87 -5.52
N PHE A 141 3.61 -15.28 -4.39
CA PHE A 141 4.51 -14.60 -3.46
C PHE A 141 4.04 -14.83 -2.02
N ASN A 142 4.87 -15.49 -1.22
CA ASN A 142 4.52 -15.94 0.14
C ASN A 142 3.22 -16.79 0.14
N SER A 143 2.22 -16.41 0.94
CA SER A 143 0.92 -17.08 1.00
C SER A 143 -0.09 -16.61 -0.04
N PHE A 144 0.27 -15.66 -0.91
CA PHE A 144 -0.63 -15.08 -1.90
C PHE A 144 -0.44 -15.78 -3.24
N ARG A 145 -1.54 -16.26 -3.82
CA ARG A 145 -1.57 -16.86 -5.17
C ARG A 145 -2.61 -16.14 -6.02
N LEU A 146 -2.19 -15.61 -7.16
CA LEU A 146 -3.06 -14.96 -8.12
C LEU A 146 -2.86 -15.61 -9.49
N LEU A 147 -3.78 -15.42 -10.42
CA LEU A 147 -3.57 -15.76 -11.83
C LEU A 147 -3.54 -14.49 -12.67
N TRP A 148 -2.63 -14.47 -13.62
CA TRP A 148 -2.56 -13.43 -14.62
C TRP A 148 -3.30 -13.88 -15.87
N GLY A 149 -4.23 -13.06 -16.37
CA GLY A 149 -4.81 -13.25 -17.69
C GLY A 149 -4.70 -11.99 -18.52
N HIS A 150 -4.28 -12.16 -19.77
CA HIS A 150 -4.25 -11.11 -20.77
C HIS A 150 -5.41 -11.34 -21.74
N GLU A 151 -6.27 -10.33 -21.93
CA GLU A 151 -7.40 -10.38 -22.85
C GLU A 151 -7.27 -9.27 -23.91
N GLY A 152 -7.15 -9.66 -25.18
CA GLY A 152 -7.23 -8.73 -26.31
C GLY A 152 -6.22 -7.58 -26.28
N GLU A 153 -6.62 -6.41 -26.80
CA GLU A 153 -5.78 -5.22 -27.00
C GLU A 153 -5.42 -4.51 -25.69
N GLY A 154 -4.53 -5.09 -24.89
CA GLY A 154 -3.89 -4.43 -23.75
C GLY A 154 -4.69 -4.44 -22.44
N LEU A 155 -5.73 -5.29 -22.33
CA LEU A 155 -6.45 -5.47 -21.08
C LEU A 155 -5.85 -6.62 -20.28
N GLY A 156 -5.44 -6.29 -19.06
CA GLY A 156 -4.94 -7.22 -18.08
C GLY A 156 -5.95 -7.50 -16.99
N TRP A 157 -6.02 -8.75 -16.53
CA TRP A 157 -6.89 -9.16 -15.44
C TRP A 157 -6.13 -10.01 -14.42
N ILE A 158 -6.38 -9.73 -13.15
CA ILE A 158 -5.94 -10.53 -12.02
C ILE A 158 -7.13 -11.35 -11.56
N TYR A 159 -6.96 -12.67 -11.56
CA TYR A 159 -7.95 -13.60 -11.03
C TYR A 159 -7.46 -14.18 -9.72
N PHE A 160 -8.40 -14.59 -8.88
CA PHE A 160 -8.14 -15.19 -7.59
C PHE A 160 -8.51 -16.67 -7.65
N PRO A 161 -7.53 -17.61 -7.68
CA PRO A 161 -7.80 -19.02 -7.53
C PRO A 161 -8.58 -19.34 -6.26
N ASP A 162 -9.56 -20.23 -6.36
CA ASP A 162 -10.29 -20.79 -5.23
C ASP A 162 -9.44 -21.92 -4.61
N VAL A 163 -8.43 -21.50 -3.85
CA VAL A 163 -7.48 -22.38 -3.17
C VAL A 163 -7.39 -21.96 -1.70
N ARG A 164 -6.93 -22.89 -0.84
CA ARG A 164 -6.80 -22.63 0.61
C ARG A 164 -5.94 -21.40 0.92
N GLU A 165 -4.97 -21.11 0.06
CA GLU A 165 -4.09 -19.94 0.16
C GLU A 165 -4.84 -18.61 -0.04
N ASN A 166 -6.00 -18.60 -0.69
CA ASN A 166 -6.78 -17.39 -0.95
C ASN A 166 -8.04 -17.26 -0.08
N GLN A 167 -8.38 -18.26 0.72
CA GLN A 167 -9.48 -18.16 1.68
C GLN A 167 -9.26 -16.99 2.65
N HIS A 168 -10.31 -16.18 2.86
CA HIS A 168 -10.30 -14.94 3.66
C HIS A 168 -9.24 -13.91 3.22
N LEU A 169 -8.76 -14.01 1.97
CA LEU A 169 -7.90 -12.99 1.39
C LEU A 169 -8.70 -11.70 1.26
N ARG A 170 -8.17 -10.64 1.84
CA ARG A 170 -8.69 -9.29 1.62
C ARG A 170 -7.80 -8.58 0.63
N PHE A 171 -8.39 -7.91 -0.34
CA PHE A 171 -7.65 -7.07 -1.26
C PHE A 171 -8.31 -5.70 -1.41
N SER A 172 -7.53 -4.75 -1.90
CA SER A 172 -8.01 -3.43 -2.28
C SER A 172 -7.17 -2.90 -3.44
N VAL A 173 -7.71 -1.91 -4.15
CA VAL A 173 -6.97 -1.21 -5.18
C VAL A 173 -6.77 0.23 -4.75
N VAL A 174 -5.51 0.66 -4.72
CA VAL A 174 -5.14 2.03 -4.38
C VAL A 174 -4.30 2.62 -5.50
N SER A 175 -4.30 3.95 -5.61
CA SER A 175 -3.42 4.63 -6.58
C SER A 175 -2.03 4.84 -5.99
N GLY A 176 -0.99 4.59 -6.78
CA GLY A 176 0.40 4.77 -6.37
C GLY A 176 1.35 4.60 -7.55
N LYS A 177 2.51 5.27 -7.50
CA LYS A 177 3.56 5.14 -8.53
C LYS A 177 4.58 4.06 -8.19
N SER A 178 4.66 3.67 -6.92
CA SER A 178 5.51 2.60 -6.42
C SER A 178 4.77 1.82 -5.32
N VAL A 179 5.14 0.56 -5.12
CA VAL A 179 4.70 -0.20 -3.95
C VAL A 179 5.20 0.43 -2.64
N ASP A 180 6.33 1.15 -2.66
CA ASP A 180 6.89 1.79 -1.46
C ASP A 180 6.07 3.00 -0.98
N GLU A 181 5.23 3.59 -1.85
CA GLU A 181 4.34 4.72 -1.51
C GLU A 181 3.05 4.27 -0.82
N VAL A 182 2.81 2.95 -0.78
CA VAL A 182 1.56 2.37 -0.31
C VAL A 182 1.80 1.51 0.92
N ASP A 183 1.09 1.84 2.00
CA ASP A 183 0.98 1.00 3.19
C ASP A 183 -0.43 0.40 3.30
N PRO A 184 -0.59 -0.91 3.04
CA PRO A 184 -1.83 -1.67 3.20
C PRO A 184 -2.48 -1.47 4.56
N LYS A 185 -1.73 -1.17 5.62
CA LYS A 185 -2.28 -0.96 6.96
C LYS A 185 -3.16 0.29 7.05
N TYR A 186 -2.95 1.28 6.18
CA TYR A 186 -3.76 2.49 6.11
C TYR A 186 -4.94 2.37 5.13
N THR A 187 -5.08 1.24 4.44
CA THR A 187 -6.20 0.97 3.55
C THR A 187 -7.50 0.81 4.35
N LYS A 188 -8.50 1.64 4.04
CA LYS A 188 -9.79 1.68 4.73
C LYS A 188 -10.81 0.68 4.18
N TYR A 189 -10.77 0.43 2.87
CA TYR A 189 -11.76 -0.38 2.17
C TYR A 189 -11.15 -1.67 1.65
N TRP A 190 -11.81 -2.78 1.93
CA TRP A 190 -11.34 -4.11 1.59
C TRP A 190 -12.48 -4.90 0.96
N VAL A 191 -12.16 -5.62 -0.11
CA VAL A 191 -12.98 -6.72 -0.63
C VAL A 191 -12.42 -8.00 -0.03
N GLU A 192 -13.26 -8.78 0.62
CA GLU A 192 -12.90 -10.07 1.19
C GLU A 192 -13.39 -11.19 0.27
N LEU A 193 -12.50 -12.10 -0.09
CA LEU A 193 -12.87 -13.32 -0.82
C LEU A 193 -13.54 -14.29 0.15
N GLY A 194 -14.78 -14.69 -0.16
CA GLY A 194 -15.54 -15.64 0.63
C GLY A 194 -14.87 -17.01 0.70
N ALA A 195 -15.07 -17.72 1.81
CA ALA A 195 -14.79 -19.15 1.87
C ALA A 195 -15.89 -19.94 1.13
N GLU A 196 -15.58 -21.16 0.66
CA GLU A 196 -16.50 -22.02 -0.12
C GLU A 196 -17.87 -22.25 0.54
N SER A 197 -17.97 -22.06 1.86
CA SER A 197 -19.19 -22.23 2.67
C SER A 197 -19.83 -20.92 3.16
N GLU A 198 -19.37 -19.75 2.71
CA GLU A 198 -19.81 -18.44 3.20
C GLU A 198 -20.42 -17.57 2.09
N ALA A 199 -21.30 -16.65 2.47
CA ALA A 199 -21.88 -15.68 1.54
C ALA A 199 -20.82 -14.66 1.09
N GLY A 200 -20.74 -14.36 -0.21
CA GLY A 200 -19.63 -13.59 -0.82
C GLY A 200 -18.69 -14.43 -1.68
N PHE A 201 -19.13 -15.63 -2.04
CA PHE A 201 -18.70 -16.39 -3.22
C PHE A 201 -19.57 -16.02 -4.44
#